data_AF-A0A831TML5-F1
#
_entry.id   AF-A0A831TML5-F1
#
_cell.length_a   1.000
_cell.length_b   1.000
_cell.length_c   1.000
_cell.angle_alpha   90.00
_cell.angle_beta   90.00
_cell.angle_gamma   90.00
#
_symmetry.space_group_name_H-M   'P 1'
#
loop_
_entity.id
_entity.type
_entity.pdbx_description
1 polymer ?
#
loop_
_entity_poly.entity_id
_entity_poly.type
_entity_poly.pdbx_seq_one_letter_code
_entity_poly.pdbx_strand_id
1 'polypeptide(L)'
;MNLSIAQITALDDCLYLMEHSEDTCEAFKNAIVKARTFALMAGTVGLNEKLNDDLLNHCRSAWNQTLDDESMDRLKEKLALAIGSIGLYGLNEYEGFDAGVEDSLNQDAYIFRVYYMVNESSVPKARTVRDIMTAMKQRNMIELHTFVPYMPAIDQWFEDMNEWDEHVEADVAAFANAATDSSKLDKYVKEHQFYTPDEEILQLLVSLRRGEQITGDALHSALQREGKSGYAKAILSGFKQLRAANLSFMGTAI
;
A
#
# COMPACT_ATOMS: atom_id res chain seq x y z
N MET A 1 -1.48 -14.93 -0.32
CA MET A 1 -2.48 -13.92 -0.73
C MET A 1 -1.72 -12.89 -1.55
N ASN A 2 -1.99 -12.80 -2.86
CA ASN A 2 -1.26 -11.90 -3.73
C ASN A 2 -1.84 -10.50 -3.57
N LEU A 3 -1.00 -9.54 -3.19
CA LEU A 3 -1.36 -8.13 -3.12
C LEU A 3 -1.64 -7.59 -4.53
N SER A 4 -2.81 -6.99 -4.76
CA SER A 4 -3.15 -6.36 -6.03
C SER A 4 -2.48 -4.98 -6.20
N ILE A 5 -2.35 -4.50 -7.43
CA ILE A 5 -1.82 -3.15 -7.73
C ILE A 5 -2.69 -2.09 -7.05
N ALA A 6 -4.01 -2.28 -7.04
CA ALA A 6 -4.95 -1.42 -6.34
C ALA A 6 -4.66 -1.38 -4.83
N GLN A 7 -4.40 -2.52 -4.20
CA GLN A 7 -4.09 -2.62 -2.76
C GLN A 7 -2.77 -1.93 -2.42
N ILE A 8 -1.72 -2.18 -3.21
CA ILE A 8 -0.41 -1.55 -3.01
C ILE A 8 -0.52 -0.03 -3.18
N THR A 9 -1.24 0.42 -4.22
CA THR A 9 -1.40 1.86 -4.48
C THR A 9 -2.24 2.54 -3.41
N ALA A 10 -3.33 1.89 -2.96
CA ALA A 10 -4.16 2.41 -1.87
C ALA A 10 -3.41 2.45 -0.53
N LEU A 11 -2.56 1.45 -0.27
CA LEU A 11 -1.70 1.46 0.91
C LEU A 11 -0.70 2.61 0.82
N ASP A 12 -0.05 2.81 -0.32
CA ASP A 12 0.86 3.92 -0.56
C ASP A 12 0.16 5.29 -0.39
N ASP A 13 -1.09 5.42 -0.83
CA ASP A 13 -1.95 6.59 -0.58
C ASP A 13 -2.16 6.80 0.93
N CYS A 14 -2.50 5.75 1.68
CA CYS A 14 -2.61 5.81 3.15
C CYS A 14 -1.30 6.28 3.81
N LEU A 15 -0.14 5.81 3.32
CA LEU A 15 1.17 6.22 3.82
C LEU A 15 1.45 7.70 3.53
N TYR A 16 1.07 8.21 2.35
CA TYR A 16 1.16 9.64 2.05
C TYR A 16 0.31 10.49 3.00
N LEU A 17 -0.91 10.06 3.29
CA LEU A 17 -1.77 10.75 4.26
C LEU A 17 -1.14 10.78 5.65
N MET A 18 -0.59 9.65 6.12
CA MET A 18 0.10 9.58 7.41
C MET A 18 1.34 10.48 7.46
N GLU A 19 2.16 10.48 6.40
CA GLU A 19 3.36 11.33 6.32
C GLU A 19 3.03 12.83 6.46
N HIS A 20 1.93 13.26 5.84
CA HIS A 20 1.51 14.67 5.79
C HIS A 20 0.55 15.07 6.90
N SER A 21 0.03 14.12 7.68
CA SER A 21 -0.87 14.44 8.79
C SER A 21 -0.11 15.03 9.99
N GLU A 22 -0.65 16.11 10.56
CA GLU A 22 -0.06 16.79 11.71
C GLU A 22 -0.10 15.93 12.99
N ASP A 23 -1.07 15.02 13.08
CA ASP A 23 -1.26 14.14 14.24
C ASP A 23 -0.46 12.83 14.17
N THR A 24 0.28 12.60 13.09
CA THR A 24 1.17 11.44 12.97
C THR A 24 2.50 11.71 13.66
N CYS A 25 2.93 10.81 14.55
CA CYS A 25 4.15 10.98 15.30
C CYS A 25 5.40 10.86 14.41
N GLU A 26 6.50 11.47 14.86
CA GLU A 26 7.78 11.45 14.15
C GLU A 26 8.31 10.03 13.90
N ALA A 27 8.03 9.07 14.79
CA ALA A 27 8.44 7.69 14.60
C ALA A 27 7.80 7.07 13.35
N PHE A 28 6.49 7.26 13.21
CA PHE A 28 5.73 6.79 12.04
C PHE A 28 6.20 7.50 10.77
N LYS A 29 6.33 8.84 10.78
CA LYS A 29 6.81 9.60 9.63
C LYS A 29 8.19 9.13 9.19
N ASN A 30 9.12 8.95 10.13
CA ASN A 30 10.47 8.47 9.82
C ASN A 30 10.47 7.05 9.27
N ALA A 31 9.69 6.13 9.84
CA ALA A 31 9.57 4.77 9.32
C ALA A 31 8.99 4.77 7.90
N ILE A 32 7.93 5.54 7.64
CA ILE A 32 7.30 5.67 6.33
C ILE A 32 8.29 6.26 5.31
N VAL A 33 8.98 7.35 5.63
CA VAL A 33 9.89 8.02 4.70
C VAL A 33 11.15 7.19 4.43
N LYS A 34 11.70 6.51 5.44
CA LYS A 34 12.97 5.78 5.32
C LYS A 34 12.81 4.33 4.87
N ALA A 35 11.69 3.70 5.18
CA ALA A 35 11.45 2.29 4.94
C ALA A 35 10.09 2.02 4.27
N ARG A 36 9.62 2.95 3.42
CA ARG A 36 8.33 2.84 2.71
C ARG A 36 8.14 1.50 2.01
N THR A 37 9.18 0.98 1.36
CA THR A 37 9.14 -0.31 0.66
C THR A 37 8.71 -1.44 1.60
N PHE A 38 9.23 -1.48 2.82
CA PHE A 38 8.86 -2.49 3.83
C PHE A 38 7.38 -2.39 4.22
N ALA A 39 6.82 -1.18 4.31
CA ALA A 39 5.40 -1.01 4.54
C ALA A 39 4.57 -1.55 3.37
N LEU A 40 4.94 -1.22 2.12
CA LEU A 40 4.22 -1.72 0.94
C LEU A 40 4.30 -3.26 0.79
N MET A 41 5.34 -3.87 1.34
CA MET A 41 5.55 -5.32 1.31
C MET A 41 4.83 -6.08 2.43
N ALA A 42 4.23 -5.40 3.39
CA ALA A 42 3.66 -6.08 4.55
C ALA A 42 2.58 -7.13 4.20
N GLY A 43 1.84 -6.93 3.11
CA GLY A 43 0.85 -7.92 2.65
C GLY A 43 1.43 -9.19 2.05
N THR A 44 2.71 -9.22 1.67
CA THR A 44 3.37 -10.46 1.25
C THR A 44 3.84 -11.30 2.43
N VAL A 45 3.93 -10.71 3.62
CA VAL A 45 4.43 -11.37 4.84
C VAL A 45 3.30 -12.04 5.65
N GLY A 46 2.04 -11.66 5.39
CA GLY A 46 0.88 -12.35 5.98
C GLY A 46 0.81 -12.25 7.51
N LEU A 47 1.20 -11.10 8.07
CA LEU A 47 1.11 -10.88 9.52
C LEU A 47 -0.36 -10.80 9.97
N ASN A 48 -0.74 -11.59 10.98
CA ASN A 48 -2.06 -11.48 11.61
C ASN A 48 -2.11 -10.32 12.61
N GLU A 49 -3.31 -9.92 13.02
CA GLU A 49 -3.56 -8.81 13.96
C GLU A 49 -2.69 -8.89 15.23
N LYS A 50 -2.62 -10.08 15.84
CA LYS A 50 -1.84 -10.28 17.07
C LYS A 50 -0.35 -10.01 16.86
N LEU A 51 0.21 -10.49 15.74
CA LEU A 51 1.61 -10.24 15.41
C LEU A 51 1.87 -8.76 15.13
N ASN A 52 0.91 -8.05 14.53
CA ASN A 52 1.01 -6.60 14.33
C ASN A 52 1.08 -5.85 15.66
N ASP A 53 0.21 -6.19 16.62
CA ASP A 53 0.20 -5.58 17.95
C ASP A 53 1.50 -5.86 18.72
N ASP A 54 1.97 -7.11 18.70
CA ASP A 54 3.22 -7.50 19.35
C ASP A 54 4.42 -6.75 18.73
N LEU A 55 4.47 -6.63 17.39
CA LEU A 55 5.51 -5.91 16.68
C LEU A 55 5.46 -4.41 16.95
N LEU A 56 4.27 -3.80 16.97
CA LEU A 56 4.10 -2.38 17.27
C LEU A 56 4.52 -2.05 18.70
N ASN A 57 4.14 -2.89 19.68
CA ASN A 57 4.54 -2.76 21.08
C ASN A 57 6.05 -2.93 21.28
N HIS A 58 6.66 -3.89 20.58
CA HIS A 58 8.10 -4.06 20.55
C HIS A 58 8.77 -2.79 20.01
N CYS A 59 8.30 -2.27 18.88
CA CYS A 59 8.86 -1.08 18.27
C CYS A 59 8.75 0.13 19.20
N ARG A 60 7.58 0.34 19.83
CA ARG A 60 7.36 1.42 20.81
C ARG A 60 8.35 1.36 21.97
N SER A 61 8.56 0.16 22.52
CA SER A 61 9.45 -0.05 23.67
C SER A 61 10.92 0.18 23.31
N ALA A 62 11.32 -0.16 22.08
CA ALA A 62 12.67 0.04 21.58
C ALA A 62 12.95 1.49 21.13
N TRP A 63 11.92 2.22 20.68
CA TRP A 63 12.09 3.57 20.11
C TRP A 63 12.64 4.60 21.11
N ASN A 64 12.35 4.41 22.40
CA ASN A 64 12.84 5.27 23.47
C ASN A 64 14.22 4.86 24.01
N GLN A 65 14.84 3.82 23.46
CA GLN A 65 16.15 3.35 23.88
C GLN A 65 17.24 4.04 23.08
N THR A 66 18.43 4.18 23.67
CA THR A 66 19.62 4.59 22.92
C THR A 66 20.09 3.41 22.08
N LEU A 67 19.90 3.53 20.76
CA LEU A 67 20.33 2.55 19.77
C LEU A 67 21.45 3.14 18.92
N ASP A 68 22.35 2.30 18.41
CA ASP A 68 23.22 2.67 17.31
C ASP A 68 22.41 2.88 16.01
N ASP A 69 23.03 3.53 15.02
CA ASP A 69 22.38 3.89 13.76
C ASP A 69 21.82 2.65 13.02
N GLU A 70 22.55 1.54 13.00
CA GLU A 70 22.13 0.29 12.33
C GLU A 70 20.89 -0.32 13.00
N SER A 71 20.88 -0.36 14.32
CA SER A 71 19.76 -0.86 15.12
C SER A 71 18.53 0.03 14.99
N MET A 72 18.73 1.35 14.88
CA MET A 72 17.66 2.31 14.64
C MET A 72 17.07 2.17 13.23
N ASP A 73 17.90 1.92 12.22
CA ASP A 73 17.41 1.66 10.85
C ASP A 73 16.60 0.37 10.77
N ARG A 74 17.06 -0.71 11.39
CA ARG A 74 16.27 -1.94 11.51
C ARG A 74 14.96 -1.74 12.26
N LEU A 75 14.96 -0.86 13.27
CA LEU A 75 13.74 -0.54 14.01
C LEU A 75 12.73 0.22 13.13
N LYS A 76 13.18 1.14 12.28
CA LYS A 76 12.32 1.83 11.29
C LYS A 76 11.71 0.84 10.30
N GLU A 77 12.49 -0.11 9.79
CA GLU A 77 12.01 -1.15 8.88
C GLU A 77 10.95 -2.05 9.55
N LYS A 78 11.16 -2.44 10.81
CA LYS A 78 10.17 -3.22 11.58
C LYS A 78 8.88 -2.44 11.80
N LEU A 79 9.01 -1.17 12.15
CA LEU A 79 7.86 -0.30 12.33
C LEU A 79 7.12 -0.10 11.00
N ALA A 80 7.84 0.08 9.89
CA ALA A 80 7.24 0.21 8.56
C ALA A 80 6.47 -1.06 8.17
N LEU A 81 7.02 -2.26 8.45
CA LEU A 81 6.33 -3.52 8.21
C LEU A 81 5.01 -3.63 9.02
N ALA A 82 5.03 -3.24 10.31
CA ALA A 82 3.83 -3.20 11.14
C ALA A 82 2.79 -2.21 10.58
N ILE A 83 3.22 -0.99 10.23
CA ILE A 83 2.38 0.05 9.62
C ILE A 83 1.73 -0.51 8.35
N GLY A 84 2.52 -1.07 7.43
CA GLY A 84 2.03 -1.63 6.18
C GLY A 84 0.95 -2.69 6.40
N SER A 85 1.18 -3.59 7.35
CA SER A 85 0.27 -4.70 7.64
C SER A 85 -1.07 -4.21 8.20
N ILE A 86 -1.02 -3.28 9.15
CA ILE A 86 -2.21 -2.65 9.74
C ILE A 86 -2.98 -1.85 8.67
N GLY A 87 -2.27 -1.10 7.83
CA GLY A 87 -2.88 -0.35 6.76
C GLY A 87 -3.62 -1.25 5.79
N LEU A 88 -2.98 -2.35 5.36
CA LEU A 88 -3.59 -3.33 4.46
C LEU A 88 -4.79 -4.03 5.09
N TYR A 89 -4.70 -4.38 6.38
CA TYR A 89 -5.84 -4.92 7.11
C TYR A 89 -7.04 -3.96 7.02
N GLY A 90 -6.83 -2.68 7.27
CA GLY A 90 -7.87 -1.66 7.16
C GLY A 90 -8.41 -1.46 5.75
N LEU A 91 -7.59 -1.62 4.71
CA LEU A 91 -8.05 -1.61 3.31
C LEU A 91 -9.00 -2.79 3.04
N ASN A 92 -8.65 -3.98 3.55
CA ASN A 92 -9.40 -5.22 3.32
C ASN A 92 -10.67 -5.34 4.17
N GLU A 93 -10.84 -4.54 5.24
CA GLU A 93 -12.13 -4.41 5.92
C GLU A 93 -13.22 -3.83 5.01
N TYR A 94 -12.85 -3.14 3.92
CA TYR A 94 -13.81 -2.68 2.93
C TYR A 94 -14.15 -3.80 1.94
N GLU A 95 -15.37 -4.35 2.05
CA GLU A 95 -15.87 -5.47 1.23
C GLU A 95 -15.78 -5.22 -0.30
N GLY A 96 -15.73 -3.96 -0.75
CA GLY A 96 -15.59 -3.64 -2.18
C GLY A 96 -14.16 -3.71 -2.74
N PHE A 97 -13.16 -4.00 -1.90
CA PHE A 97 -11.77 -4.15 -2.30
C PHE A 97 -11.34 -5.62 -2.48
N ASP A 98 -12.04 -6.56 -1.84
CA ASP A 98 -11.89 -8.00 -2.07
C ASP A 98 -12.89 -8.47 -3.13
N ALA A 99 -12.61 -8.09 -4.37
CA ALA A 99 -13.47 -8.41 -5.51
C ALA A 99 -13.05 -9.73 -6.16
N GLY A 100 -13.98 -10.38 -6.88
CA GLY A 100 -13.66 -11.60 -7.63
C GLY A 100 -12.49 -11.39 -8.62
N VAL A 101 -11.88 -12.47 -9.09
CA VAL A 101 -10.65 -12.42 -9.92
C VAL A 101 -10.74 -11.43 -11.09
N GLU A 102 -11.86 -11.41 -11.83
CA GLU A 102 -12.05 -10.47 -12.95
C GLU A 102 -12.16 -9.01 -12.48
N ASP A 103 -12.82 -8.76 -11.36
CA ASP A 103 -12.99 -7.43 -10.81
C ASP A 103 -11.67 -6.87 -10.28
N SER A 104 -10.90 -7.67 -9.54
CA SER A 104 -9.55 -7.33 -9.07
C SER A 104 -8.63 -6.96 -10.24
N LEU A 105 -8.68 -7.72 -11.34
CA LEU A 105 -7.92 -7.41 -12.56
C LEU A 105 -8.33 -6.06 -13.17
N ASN A 106 -9.63 -5.76 -13.24
CA ASN A 106 -10.12 -4.48 -13.78
C ASN A 106 -9.76 -3.30 -12.87
N GLN A 107 -9.82 -3.48 -11.55
CA GLN A 107 -9.37 -2.50 -10.57
C GLN A 107 -7.89 -2.17 -10.76
N ASP A 108 -7.05 -3.21 -10.82
CA ASP A 108 -5.61 -3.07 -11.03
C ASP A 108 -5.29 -2.37 -12.35
N ALA A 109 -5.90 -2.80 -13.45
CA ALA A 109 -5.70 -2.21 -14.77
C ALA A 109 -6.11 -0.72 -14.80
N TYR A 110 -7.21 -0.37 -14.13
CA TYR A 110 -7.66 1.01 -14.03
C TYR A 110 -6.71 1.88 -13.20
N ILE A 111 -6.35 1.44 -12.00
CA ILE A 111 -5.40 2.16 -11.12
C ILE A 111 -4.06 2.34 -11.82
N PHE A 112 -3.58 1.30 -12.50
CA PHE A 112 -2.34 1.39 -13.27
C PHE A 112 -2.41 2.49 -14.33
N ARG A 113 -3.52 2.54 -15.09
CA ARG A 113 -3.73 3.57 -16.11
C ARG A 113 -3.81 4.96 -15.50
N VAL A 114 -4.51 5.11 -14.37
CA VAL A 114 -4.68 6.40 -13.69
C VAL A 114 -3.36 6.94 -13.13
N TYR A 115 -2.51 6.09 -12.54
CA TYR A 115 -1.33 6.57 -11.82
C TYR A 115 -0.02 6.46 -12.60
N TYR A 116 0.11 5.48 -13.49
CA TYR A 116 1.38 5.17 -14.14
C TYR A 116 1.39 5.50 -15.63
N MET A 117 0.24 5.80 -16.24
CA MET A 117 0.13 6.10 -17.68
C MET A 117 -0.27 7.55 -18.01
N VAL A 118 -0.30 8.47 -17.04
CA VAL A 118 -0.86 9.83 -17.19
C VAL A 118 -0.30 10.62 -18.39
N ASN A 119 0.87 10.27 -18.92
CA ASN A 119 1.51 10.96 -20.04
C ASN A 119 1.84 10.09 -21.26
N GLU A 120 1.49 8.80 -21.28
CA GLU A 120 1.78 7.93 -22.42
C GLU A 120 0.52 7.71 -23.26
N SER A 121 0.54 8.26 -24.48
CA SER A 121 -0.52 8.03 -25.49
C SER A 121 -0.51 6.59 -26.01
N SER A 122 0.49 5.80 -25.62
CA SER A 122 0.67 4.40 -26.01
C SER A 122 0.26 3.47 -24.89
N VAL A 123 -0.60 2.51 -25.24
CA VAL A 123 -0.89 1.32 -24.44
C VAL A 123 0.42 0.65 -24.00
N PRO A 124 0.58 0.25 -22.72
CA PRO A 124 1.78 -0.43 -22.26
C PRO A 124 1.83 -1.77 -22.97
N LYS A 125 2.98 -2.09 -23.58
CA LYS A 125 3.20 -3.46 -24.03
C LYS A 125 3.33 -4.33 -22.78
N ALA A 126 2.77 -5.54 -22.79
CA ALA A 126 2.88 -6.49 -21.66
C ALA A 126 4.32 -6.63 -21.14
N ARG A 127 5.30 -6.53 -22.03
CA ARG A 127 6.73 -6.48 -21.71
C ARG A 127 7.13 -5.32 -20.76
N THR A 128 6.61 -4.12 -20.97
CA THR A 128 6.92 -2.94 -20.14
C THR A 128 6.34 -3.10 -18.72
N VAL A 129 5.12 -3.61 -18.61
CA VAL A 129 4.49 -3.91 -17.31
C VAL A 129 5.30 -4.97 -16.57
N ARG A 130 5.68 -6.04 -17.28
CA ARG A 130 6.56 -7.10 -16.74
C ARG A 130 7.88 -6.53 -16.24
N ASP A 131 8.58 -5.73 -17.04
CA ASP A 131 9.88 -5.17 -16.67
C ASP A 131 9.79 -4.31 -15.39
N ILE A 132 8.71 -3.54 -15.21
CA ILE A 132 8.46 -2.75 -13.99
C ILE A 132 8.18 -3.66 -12.79
N MET A 133 7.27 -4.64 -12.94
CA MET A 133 6.94 -5.58 -11.87
C MET A 133 8.15 -6.42 -11.44
N THR A 134 8.96 -6.87 -12.41
CA THR A 134 10.21 -7.60 -12.16
C THR A 134 11.24 -6.73 -11.45
N ALA A 135 11.40 -5.46 -11.83
CA ALA A 135 12.33 -4.55 -11.15
C ALA A 135 11.92 -4.28 -9.70
N MET A 136 10.61 -4.10 -9.44
CA MET A 136 10.07 -4.00 -8.09
C MET A 136 10.35 -5.29 -7.30
N LYS A 137 10.07 -6.46 -7.88
CA LYS A 137 10.34 -7.78 -7.28
C LYS A 137 11.82 -7.95 -6.89
N GLN A 138 12.74 -7.67 -7.80
CA GLN A 138 14.18 -7.88 -7.59
C GLN A 138 14.72 -6.99 -6.47
N ARG A 139 14.30 -5.72 -6.44
CA ARG A 139 14.67 -4.81 -5.36
C ARG A 139 14.14 -5.30 -4.01
N ASN A 140 12.89 -5.74 -3.99
CA ASN A 140 12.21 -6.24 -2.80
C ASN A 140 12.83 -7.54 -2.24
N MET A 141 13.29 -8.45 -3.11
CA MET A 141 13.97 -9.68 -2.71
C MET A 141 15.32 -9.42 -2.01
N ILE A 142 16.07 -8.42 -2.49
CA ILE A 142 17.36 -8.05 -1.89
C ILE A 142 17.13 -7.47 -0.48
N GLU A 143 16.09 -6.65 -0.30
CA GLU A 143 15.77 -6.00 0.98
C GLU A 143 15.20 -6.99 2.02
N LEU A 144 14.40 -7.99 1.61
CA LEU A 144 13.86 -9.02 2.52
C LEU A 144 14.91 -10.01 3.03
N HIS A 145 15.82 -10.47 2.17
CA HIS A 145 16.87 -11.44 2.55
C HIS A 145 17.77 -10.89 3.67
N THR A 146 17.93 -9.57 3.76
CA THR A 146 18.69 -8.92 4.83
C THR A 146 17.93 -8.76 6.14
N PHE A 147 16.60 -8.90 6.14
CA PHE A 147 15.75 -8.48 7.26
C PHE A 147 15.25 -9.61 8.17
N VAL A 148 15.12 -10.83 7.65
CA VAL A 148 14.57 -11.97 8.41
C VAL A 148 15.61 -13.08 8.58
N PRO A 149 16.55 -12.97 9.53
CA PRO A 149 17.66 -13.92 9.65
C PRO A 149 17.26 -15.33 10.13
N TYR A 150 16.00 -15.63 10.43
CA TYR A 150 15.57 -16.94 10.93
C TYR A 150 14.12 -17.28 10.59
N MET A 151 13.75 -17.37 9.31
CA MET A 151 12.56 -18.15 8.94
C MET A 151 12.97 -19.61 8.72
N PRO A 152 12.37 -20.59 9.43
CA PRO A 152 12.61 -22.01 9.22
C PRO A 152 12.17 -22.54 7.85
N ALA A 153 11.61 -21.69 6.99
CA ALA A 153 10.95 -22.07 5.76
C ALA A 153 11.34 -21.13 4.60
N ILE A 154 12.64 -20.83 4.45
CA ILE A 154 13.14 -20.08 3.29
C ILE A 154 12.74 -20.76 1.97
N ASP A 155 12.71 -22.09 1.97
CA ASP A 155 12.28 -22.89 0.83
C ASP A 155 10.79 -22.70 0.54
N GLN A 156 9.93 -22.68 1.57
CA GLN A 156 8.50 -22.35 1.41
C GLN A 156 8.31 -20.94 0.88
N TRP A 157 9.11 -19.97 1.36
CA TRP A 157 9.04 -18.61 0.85
C TRP A 157 9.46 -18.52 -0.63
N PHE A 158 10.47 -19.27 -1.05
CA PHE A 158 10.83 -19.38 -2.47
C PHE A 158 9.78 -20.11 -3.31
N GLU A 159 9.11 -21.12 -2.75
CA GLU A 159 7.98 -21.80 -3.39
C GLU A 159 6.80 -20.85 -3.58
N ASP A 160 6.37 -20.13 -2.53
CA ASP A 160 5.31 -19.12 -2.59
C ASP A 160 5.65 -18.01 -3.62
N MET A 161 6.93 -17.63 -3.70
CA MET A 161 7.45 -16.65 -4.66
C MET A 161 7.50 -17.16 -6.11
N ASN A 162 7.76 -18.44 -6.32
CA ASN A 162 7.73 -19.07 -7.65
C ASN A 162 6.29 -19.23 -8.14
N GLU A 163 5.38 -19.68 -7.27
CA GLU A 163 3.94 -19.71 -7.57
C GLU A 163 3.43 -18.31 -7.91
N TRP A 164 3.89 -17.28 -7.19
CA TRP A 164 3.61 -15.88 -7.51
C TRP A 164 4.13 -15.48 -8.90
N ASP A 165 5.34 -15.88 -9.30
CA ASP A 165 5.90 -15.54 -10.62
C ASP A 165 5.12 -16.18 -11.78
N GLU A 166 4.68 -17.42 -11.61
CA GLU A 166 3.85 -18.12 -12.59
C GLU A 166 2.47 -17.46 -12.73
N HIS A 167 1.90 -16.97 -11.62
CA HIS A 167 0.64 -16.23 -11.64
C HIS A 167 0.82 -14.85 -12.27
N VAL A 168 1.90 -14.13 -11.94
CA VAL A 168 2.22 -12.83 -12.52
C VAL A 168 2.33 -12.89 -14.04
N GLU A 169 2.90 -13.95 -14.64
CA GLU A 169 2.98 -14.03 -16.10
C GLU A 169 1.63 -14.22 -16.80
N ALA A 170 0.74 -15.04 -16.22
CA ALA A 170 -0.63 -15.20 -16.71
C ALA A 170 -1.45 -13.91 -16.49
N ASP A 171 -1.28 -13.29 -15.32
CA ASP A 171 -1.96 -12.08 -14.90
C ASP A 171 -1.49 -10.87 -15.69
N VAL A 172 -0.20 -10.76 -16.06
CA VAL A 172 0.35 -9.66 -16.87
C VAL A 172 -0.27 -9.62 -18.26
N ALA A 173 -0.52 -10.77 -18.88
CA ALA A 173 -1.17 -10.82 -20.19
C ALA A 173 -2.66 -10.42 -20.09
N ALA A 174 -3.37 -10.94 -19.10
CA ALA A 174 -4.77 -10.58 -18.83
C ALA A 174 -4.90 -9.09 -18.46
N PHE A 175 -3.98 -8.60 -17.64
CA PHE A 175 -3.87 -7.22 -17.19
C PHE A 175 -3.56 -6.28 -18.35
N ALA A 176 -2.58 -6.61 -19.19
CA ALA A 176 -2.25 -5.81 -20.36
C ALA A 176 -3.48 -5.68 -21.27
N ASN A 177 -4.19 -6.79 -21.52
CA ASN A 177 -5.43 -6.77 -22.28
C ASN A 177 -6.51 -5.90 -21.63
N ALA A 178 -6.75 -6.03 -20.31
CA ALA A 178 -7.69 -5.20 -19.58
C ALA A 178 -7.33 -3.71 -19.64
N ALA A 179 -6.05 -3.37 -19.48
CA ALA A 179 -5.52 -2.01 -19.55
C ALA A 179 -5.65 -1.38 -20.95
N THR A 180 -5.75 -2.20 -22.02
CA THR A 180 -5.93 -1.70 -23.39
C THR A 180 -7.36 -1.24 -23.70
N ASP A 181 -8.37 -1.85 -23.08
CA ASP A 181 -9.78 -1.56 -23.37
C ASP A 181 -10.32 -0.49 -22.41
N SER A 182 -10.03 0.77 -22.75
CA SER A 182 -10.51 1.92 -21.97
C SER A 182 -12.02 1.94 -21.81
N SER A 183 -12.77 1.46 -22.80
CA SER A 183 -14.23 1.50 -22.77
C SER A 183 -14.80 0.49 -21.76
N LYS A 184 -14.21 -0.72 -21.68
CA LYS A 184 -14.58 -1.73 -20.69
C LYS A 184 -14.24 -1.25 -19.29
N LEU A 185 -13.04 -0.67 -19.10
CA LEU A 185 -12.61 -0.15 -17.80
C LEU A 185 -13.46 1.04 -17.31
N ASP A 186 -13.73 2.01 -18.18
CA ASP A 186 -14.55 3.18 -17.81
C ASP A 186 -15.99 2.74 -17.47
N LYS A 187 -16.51 1.74 -18.19
CA LYS A 187 -17.80 1.11 -17.88
C LYS A 187 -17.76 0.40 -16.52
N TYR A 188 -16.74 -0.42 -16.27
CA TYR A 188 -16.55 -1.14 -15.00
C TYR A 188 -16.53 -0.17 -13.82
N VAL A 189 -15.71 0.89 -13.90
CA VAL A 189 -15.59 1.90 -12.85
C VAL A 189 -16.92 2.62 -12.60
N LYS A 190 -17.67 2.94 -13.66
CA LYS A 190 -18.98 3.58 -13.52
C LYS A 190 -20.02 2.64 -12.91
N GLU A 191 -20.03 1.38 -13.30
CA GLU A 191 -21.00 0.37 -12.81
C GLU A 191 -20.74 -0.01 -11.35
N HIS A 192 -19.48 -0.14 -10.95
CA HIS A 192 -19.09 -0.56 -9.60
C HIS A 192 -18.77 0.63 -8.68
N GLN A 193 -18.81 1.86 -9.20
CA GLN A 193 -18.39 3.07 -8.50
C GLN A 193 -17.02 2.90 -7.84
N PHE A 194 -16.10 2.19 -8.52
CA PHE A 194 -14.83 1.80 -7.91
C PHE A 194 -13.92 3.01 -7.68
N TYR A 195 -13.87 3.96 -8.61
CA TYR A 195 -13.02 5.15 -8.56
C TYR A 195 -13.76 6.37 -9.11
N THR A 196 -13.68 7.50 -8.41
CA THR A 196 -14.32 8.75 -8.85
C THR A 196 -13.29 9.88 -8.79
N PRO A 197 -12.73 10.32 -9.92
CA PRO A 197 -11.53 11.16 -9.93
C PRO A 197 -11.75 12.52 -9.28
N ASP A 198 -12.96 13.07 -9.29
CA ASP A 198 -13.30 14.37 -8.70
C ASP A 198 -13.54 14.31 -7.17
N GLU A 199 -13.36 13.15 -6.54
CA GLU A 199 -13.38 13.08 -5.07
C GLU A 199 -12.19 13.81 -4.46
N GLU A 200 -12.47 14.62 -3.43
CA GLU A 200 -11.47 15.49 -2.83
C GLU A 200 -10.28 14.73 -2.24
N ILE A 201 -10.52 13.59 -1.59
CA ILE A 201 -9.43 12.76 -1.05
C ILE A 201 -8.51 12.25 -2.18
N LEU A 202 -9.07 11.89 -3.34
CA LEU A 202 -8.30 11.41 -4.48
C LEU A 202 -7.55 12.54 -5.17
N GLN A 203 -8.17 13.72 -5.32
CA GLN A 203 -7.49 14.91 -5.83
C GLN A 203 -6.33 15.33 -4.92
N LEU A 204 -6.54 15.31 -3.60
CA LEU A 204 -5.51 15.60 -2.61
C LEU A 204 -4.35 14.61 -2.70
N LEU A 205 -4.62 13.31 -2.84
CA LEU A 205 -3.60 12.28 -3.01
C LEU A 205 -2.79 12.46 -4.30
N VAL A 206 -3.45 12.82 -5.40
CA VAL A 206 -2.77 13.17 -6.66
C VAL A 206 -1.82 14.35 -6.45
N SER A 207 -2.24 15.40 -5.73
CA SER A 207 -1.37 16.53 -5.38
C SER A 207 -0.18 16.11 -4.51
N LEU A 208 -0.41 15.30 -3.47
CA LEU A 208 0.66 14.77 -2.61
C LEU A 208 1.70 13.96 -3.41
N ARG A 209 1.24 13.08 -4.31
CA ARG A 209 2.12 12.28 -5.18
C ARG A 209 2.95 13.13 -6.14
N ARG A 210 2.47 14.31 -6.52
CA ARG A 210 3.22 15.29 -7.33
C ARG A 210 4.22 16.11 -6.51
N GLY A 211 4.30 15.89 -5.20
CA GLY A 211 5.11 16.67 -4.28
C GLY A 211 4.56 18.07 -4.04
N GLU A 212 3.27 18.31 -4.30
CA GLU A 212 2.62 19.58 -3.99
C GLU A 212 2.46 19.73 -2.47
N GLN A 213 2.64 20.95 -1.97
CA GLN A 213 2.41 21.23 -0.56
C GLN A 213 0.90 21.35 -0.29
N ILE A 214 0.41 20.50 0.61
CA ILE A 214 -0.98 20.51 1.07
C ILE A 214 -1.02 21.10 2.49
N THR A 215 -1.96 22.03 2.71
CA THR A 215 -2.19 22.60 4.05
C THR A 215 -2.89 21.59 4.97
N GLY A 216 -2.60 21.63 6.28
CA GLY A 216 -3.28 20.81 7.28
C GLY A 216 -4.81 20.90 7.22
N ASP A 217 -5.36 22.09 7.00
CA ASP A 217 -6.81 22.31 6.85
C ASP A 217 -7.43 21.57 5.66
N ALA A 218 -6.73 21.53 4.53
CA ALA A 218 -7.19 20.82 3.32
C ALA A 218 -7.17 19.31 3.55
N LEU A 219 -6.11 18.79 4.17
CA LEU A 219 -6.02 17.38 4.55
C LEU A 219 -7.11 17.00 5.55
N HIS A 220 -7.28 17.78 6.61
CA HIS A 220 -8.32 17.57 7.61
C HIS A 220 -9.70 17.56 6.96
N SER A 221 -10.00 18.55 6.12
CA SER A 221 -11.29 18.66 5.42
C SER A 221 -11.57 17.48 4.50
N ALA A 222 -10.56 16.98 3.77
CA ALA A 222 -10.72 15.82 2.90
C ALA A 222 -10.98 14.53 3.70
N LEU A 223 -10.30 14.35 4.84
CA LEU A 223 -10.46 13.19 5.72
C LEU A 223 -11.80 13.15 6.47
N GLN A 224 -12.47 14.29 6.65
CA GLN A 224 -13.80 14.35 7.28
C GLN A 224 -14.94 13.98 6.32
N ARG A 225 -14.68 13.89 5.01
CA ARG A 225 -15.72 13.55 4.03
C ARG A 225 -15.82 12.05 3.85
N GLU A 226 -17.07 11.59 3.73
CA GLU A 226 -17.33 10.22 3.33
C GLU A 226 -16.88 9.99 1.88
N GLY A 227 -16.04 8.96 1.68
CA GLY A 227 -15.68 8.49 0.35
C GLY A 227 -16.92 7.98 -0.39
N LYS A 228 -17.07 8.37 -1.66
CA LYS A 228 -18.18 7.92 -2.51
C LYS A 228 -17.82 6.65 -3.23
N SER A 229 -16.62 6.59 -3.79
CA SER A 229 -16.10 5.42 -4.50
C SER A 229 -15.56 4.35 -3.56
N GLY A 230 -15.49 3.12 -4.06
CA GLY A 230 -14.89 2.01 -3.32
C GLY A 230 -13.44 2.27 -2.94
N TYR A 231 -12.66 2.85 -3.86
CA TYR A 231 -11.26 3.19 -3.63
C TYR A 231 -11.09 4.24 -2.52
N ALA A 232 -11.86 5.31 -2.56
CA ALA A 232 -11.83 6.35 -1.51
C ALA A 232 -12.24 5.79 -0.14
N LYS A 233 -13.27 4.93 -0.08
CA LYS A 233 -13.70 4.29 1.17
C LYS A 233 -12.62 3.37 1.74
N ALA A 234 -11.98 2.56 0.90
CA ALA A 234 -10.88 1.70 1.31
C ALA A 234 -9.73 2.52 1.91
N ILE A 235 -9.29 3.59 1.23
CA ILE A 235 -8.24 4.49 1.74
C ILE A 235 -8.61 5.08 3.09
N LEU A 236 -9.83 5.60 3.25
CA LEU A 236 -10.27 6.17 4.52
C LEU A 236 -10.30 5.12 5.64
N SER A 237 -10.67 3.87 5.31
CA SER A 237 -10.64 2.74 6.25
C SER A 237 -9.20 2.38 6.66
N GLY A 238 -8.30 2.19 5.69
CA GLY A 238 -6.88 1.93 5.93
C GLY A 238 -6.23 3.04 6.75
N PHE A 239 -6.44 4.30 6.39
CA PHE A 239 -5.93 5.46 7.11
C PHE A 239 -6.47 5.52 8.56
N LYS A 240 -7.74 5.19 8.78
CA LYS A 240 -8.32 5.15 10.13
C LYS A 240 -7.61 4.11 11.02
N GLN A 241 -7.31 2.92 10.49
CA GLN A 241 -6.58 1.90 11.23
C GLN A 241 -5.13 2.34 11.53
N LEU A 242 -4.45 2.96 10.56
CA LEU A 242 -3.11 3.51 10.77
C LEU A 242 -3.09 4.62 11.83
N ARG A 243 -4.11 5.49 11.84
CA ARG A 243 -4.26 6.54 12.83
C ARG A 243 -4.47 5.96 14.23
N ALA A 244 -5.28 4.91 14.36
CA ALA A 244 -5.47 4.20 15.63
C ALA A 244 -4.15 3.57 16.12
N ALA A 245 -3.39 2.93 15.23
CA ALA A 245 -2.08 2.39 15.54
C ALA A 245 -1.08 3.47 15.97
N ASN A 246 -1.07 4.63 15.30
CA ASN A 246 -0.25 5.78 15.69
C ASN A 246 -0.59 6.27 17.10
N LEU A 247 -1.88 6.42 17.44
CA LEU A 247 -2.32 6.80 18.79
C LEU A 247 -1.89 5.77 19.84
N SER A 248 -2.07 4.48 19.55
CA SER A 248 -1.61 3.38 20.42
C SER A 248 -0.09 3.40 20.63
N PHE A 249 0.67 3.68 19.56
CA PHE A 249 2.13 3.80 19.61
C PHE A 249 2.57 4.98 20.49
N MET A 250 1.86 6.11 20.45
CA MET A 250 2.13 7.25 21.33
C MET A 250 1.71 7.00 22.80
N GLY A 251 1.02 5.91 23.10
CA GLY A 251 0.47 5.64 24.44
C GLY A 251 -0.76 6.50 24.78
N THR A 252 -1.31 7.21 23.79
CA THR A 252 -2.58 7.91 23.88
C THR A 252 -3.68 6.93 23.47
N ALA A 253 -4.19 6.15 24.43
CA ALA A 253 -5.33 5.28 24.16
C ALA A 253 -6.54 6.12 23.66
N ILE A 254 -7.28 5.56 22.71
CA ILE A 254 -8.60 6.04 22.25
C ILE A 254 -9.64 5.76 23.34
#